data_AF-A0A6H0TAY3-F1
#
_entry.id   AF-A0A6H0TAY3-F1
#
_cell.length_a   1.000
_cell.length_b   1.000
_cell.length_c   1.000
_cell.angle_alpha   90.00
_cell.angle_beta   90.00
_cell.angle_gamma   90.00
#
_symmetry.space_group_name_H-M   'P 1'
#
loop_
_entity.id
_entity.type
_entity.pdbx_description
1 polymer ?
#
loop_
_entity_poly.entity_id
_entity_poly.type
_entity_poly.pdbx_seq_one_letter_code
_entity_poly.pdbx_strand_id
1 'polypeptide(L)'
;MNNKSVWAFSIENKLRGARDQDRQVISYLEDLRKVNQENHHLVYLTINGKKPTSIEEDDYQKAEKEISLMSAQELCQWLASVEVKAPKIQFFVQQFQTFIQTEILSMNLASQQVNPLTEEIAKDSAYVKTALDIMNLQDELYQKLLDKLFEDLEDKFRSLENHENWKVTKETDKKPNAQYYQPIRFTSPCKNFYLAVEFNNPNFRGCFFTLSLVNTENEFIKEKLTTFLEKKYGKDRNQADKHWLYWKYFDGDVRDWTNETWARIPTGQLADEIWQELETLTTALVNLNPTP
;
A
#
# COMPACT_ATOMS: atom_id res chain seq x y z
N MET A 1 41.84 -38.43 -3.02
CA MET A 1 40.89 -38.10 -4.12
C MET A 1 41.06 -36.62 -4.41
N ASN A 2 41.53 -36.26 -5.61
CA ASN A 2 41.60 -34.85 -6.02
C ASN A 2 40.17 -34.36 -6.26
N ASN A 3 39.58 -33.70 -5.26
CA ASN A 3 38.28 -33.02 -5.37
C ASN A 3 38.44 -31.78 -6.27
N LYS A 4 38.60 -31.98 -7.57
CA LYS A 4 38.63 -30.88 -8.54
C LYS A 4 37.19 -30.49 -8.85
N SER A 5 36.82 -29.25 -8.54
CA SER A 5 35.47 -28.72 -8.82
C SER A 5 35.17 -28.80 -10.32
N VAL A 6 34.09 -29.48 -10.70
CA VAL A 6 33.69 -29.65 -12.11
C VAL A 6 33.01 -28.40 -12.65
N TRP A 7 32.36 -27.61 -11.77
CA TRP A 7 31.67 -26.37 -12.08
C TRP A 7 31.90 -25.33 -10.98
N ALA A 8 31.94 -24.05 -11.36
CA ALA A 8 31.88 -22.91 -10.46
C ALA A 8 30.68 -22.03 -10.83
N PHE A 9 29.86 -21.65 -9.85
CA PHE A 9 28.66 -20.86 -10.13
C PHE A 9 28.45 -19.80 -9.05
N SER A 10 27.98 -18.63 -9.46
CA SER A 10 27.58 -17.57 -8.56
C SER A 10 26.21 -17.01 -8.96
N ILE A 11 25.45 -16.58 -7.96
CA ILE A 11 24.19 -15.84 -8.15
C ILE A 11 24.38 -14.49 -7.48
N GLU A 12 24.35 -13.42 -8.28
CA GLU A 12 24.27 -12.06 -7.75
C GLU A 12 22.81 -11.62 -7.71
N ASN A 13 22.30 -11.29 -6.53
CA ASN A 13 20.90 -10.93 -6.34
C ASN A 13 20.70 -9.43 -6.21
N LYS A 14 20.16 -8.79 -7.26
CA LYS A 14 19.76 -7.37 -7.24
C LYS A 14 18.25 -7.17 -7.35
N LEU A 15 17.43 -8.18 -7.00
CA LEU A 15 15.97 -8.08 -7.09
C LEU A 15 15.39 -6.94 -6.23
N ARG A 16 16.08 -6.51 -5.16
CA ARG A 16 15.70 -5.34 -4.34
C ARG A 16 16.40 -4.03 -4.73
N GLY A 17 17.00 -3.95 -5.91
CA GLY A 17 17.64 -2.73 -6.40
C GLY A 17 18.90 -2.32 -5.63
N ALA A 18 19.60 -3.29 -5.01
CA ALA A 18 20.90 -3.03 -4.41
C ALA A 18 21.86 -2.50 -5.49
N ARG A 19 22.58 -1.41 -5.17
CA ARG A 19 23.52 -0.81 -6.11
C ARG A 19 24.65 -1.78 -6.42
N ASP A 20 25.14 -1.72 -7.64
CA ASP A 20 26.38 -2.38 -8.00
C ASP A 20 27.57 -1.70 -7.32
N GLN A 21 28.54 -2.51 -6.91
CA GLN A 21 29.86 -2.02 -6.53
C GLN A 21 30.74 -1.90 -7.77
N ASP A 22 31.70 -0.98 -7.76
CA ASP A 22 32.61 -0.79 -8.89
C ASP A 22 33.30 -2.10 -9.27
N ARG A 23 33.23 -2.46 -10.56
CA ARG A 23 33.82 -3.67 -11.14
C ARG A 23 33.37 -5.00 -10.54
N GLN A 24 32.29 -5.03 -9.75
CA GLN A 24 31.80 -6.20 -9.03
C GLN A 24 31.67 -7.45 -9.91
N VAL A 25 31.05 -7.30 -11.09
CA VAL A 25 30.81 -8.43 -12.02
C VAL A 25 32.12 -9.03 -12.54
N ILE A 26 33.09 -8.17 -12.89
CA ILE A 26 34.40 -8.64 -13.35
C ILE A 26 35.14 -9.38 -12.24
N SER A 27 35.11 -8.85 -11.02
CA SER A 27 35.72 -9.52 -9.86
C SER A 27 35.12 -10.91 -9.63
N TYR A 28 33.79 -11.06 -9.72
CA TYR A 28 33.15 -12.36 -9.59
C TYR A 28 33.55 -13.34 -10.69
N LEU A 29 33.62 -12.89 -11.94
CA LEU A 29 34.07 -13.74 -13.04
C LEU A 29 35.53 -14.16 -12.87
N GLU A 30 36.42 -13.24 -12.45
CA GLU A 30 37.82 -13.57 -12.17
C GLU A 30 37.95 -14.61 -11.05
N ASP A 31 37.16 -14.47 -9.98
CA ASP A 31 37.16 -15.44 -8.89
C ASP A 31 36.61 -16.79 -9.31
N LEU A 32 35.55 -16.81 -10.11
CA LEU A 32 35.00 -18.03 -10.69
C LEU A 32 36.02 -18.74 -11.61
N ARG A 33 36.73 -18.01 -12.47
CA ARG A 33 37.78 -18.53 -13.34
C ARG A 33 38.95 -19.14 -12.57
N LYS A 34 39.30 -18.58 -11.40
CA LYS A 34 40.33 -19.16 -10.51
C LYS A 34 39.91 -20.52 -9.95
N VAL A 35 38.61 -20.72 -9.71
CA VAL A 35 38.06 -22.00 -9.24
C VAL A 35 37.99 -23.01 -10.37
N ASN A 36 37.46 -22.60 -11.52
CA ASN A 36 37.41 -23.41 -12.73
C ASN A 36 37.40 -22.51 -13.96
N GLN A 37 38.43 -22.63 -14.81
CA GLN A 37 38.62 -21.75 -15.96
C GLN A 37 37.68 -22.07 -17.14
N GLU A 38 37.21 -23.31 -17.24
CA GLU A 38 36.43 -23.79 -18.39
C GLU A 38 34.93 -23.85 -18.09
N ASN A 39 34.57 -24.21 -16.87
CA ASN A 39 33.19 -24.47 -16.48
C ASN A 39 32.77 -23.55 -15.33
N HIS A 40 32.54 -22.29 -15.67
CA HIS A 40 32.05 -21.30 -14.73
C HIS A 40 30.94 -20.43 -15.31
N HIS A 41 30.04 -19.96 -14.45
CA HIS A 41 28.94 -19.10 -14.87
C HIS A 41 28.43 -18.20 -13.73
N LEU A 42 28.04 -16.98 -14.09
CA LEU A 42 27.39 -16.03 -13.19
C LEU A 42 25.93 -15.84 -13.62
N VAL A 43 24.97 -16.09 -12.73
CA VAL A 43 23.60 -15.60 -12.91
C VAL A 43 23.44 -14.29 -12.18
N TYR A 44 23.12 -13.24 -12.93
CA TYR A 44 22.87 -11.93 -12.39
C TYR A 44 21.36 -11.66 -12.40
N LEU A 45 20.77 -11.70 -11.21
CA LEU A 45 19.34 -11.44 -11.02
C LEU A 45 19.10 -9.95 -10.90
N THR A 46 18.26 -9.44 -11.77
CA THR A 46 17.90 -8.01 -11.84
C THR A 46 16.39 -7.89 -11.89
N ILE A 47 15.85 -6.72 -11.53
CA ILE A 47 14.41 -6.48 -11.56
C ILE A 47 13.86 -6.63 -12.99
N ASN A 48 14.53 -6.02 -13.97
CA ASN A 48 13.99 -5.81 -15.33
C ASN A 48 14.89 -6.33 -16.45
N GLY A 49 15.85 -7.21 -16.14
CA GLY A 49 16.76 -7.77 -17.15
C GLY A 49 17.86 -6.80 -17.61
N LYS A 50 17.98 -5.61 -17.00
CA LYS A 50 19.04 -4.66 -17.35
C LYS A 50 20.42 -5.19 -16.98
N LYS A 51 21.38 -4.90 -17.87
CA LYS A 51 22.81 -5.11 -17.65
C LYS A 51 23.28 -4.42 -16.35
N PRO A 52 24.20 -5.04 -15.60
CA PRO A 52 24.85 -4.41 -14.46
C PRO A 52 25.54 -3.10 -14.85
N THR A 53 25.50 -2.10 -13.98
CA THR A 53 26.26 -0.84 -14.17
C THR A 53 27.74 -1.00 -13.81
N SER A 54 28.12 -2.10 -13.14
CA SER A 54 29.52 -2.38 -12.76
C SER A 54 30.39 -2.94 -13.89
N ILE A 55 29.84 -3.14 -15.08
CA ILE A 55 30.56 -3.69 -16.23
C ILE A 55 30.32 -2.85 -17.48
N GLU A 56 31.41 -2.43 -18.10
CA GLU A 56 31.38 -1.70 -19.37
C GLU A 56 30.89 -2.58 -20.51
N GLU A 57 30.39 -1.98 -21.58
CA GLU A 57 29.78 -2.72 -22.69
C GLU A 57 30.75 -3.70 -23.37
N ASP A 58 31.97 -3.26 -23.66
CA ASP A 58 33.00 -4.08 -24.31
C ASP A 58 33.38 -5.31 -23.46
N ASP A 59 33.42 -5.16 -22.14
CA ASP A 59 33.77 -6.26 -21.24
C ASP A 59 32.59 -7.19 -20.98
N TYR A 60 31.37 -6.65 -21.00
CA TYR A 60 30.16 -7.46 -20.96
C TYR A 60 30.04 -8.36 -22.20
N GLN A 61 30.29 -7.82 -23.40
CA GLN A 61 30.27 -8.61 -24.64
C GLN A 61 31.29 -9.75 -24.63
N LYS A 62 32.49 -9.53 -24.07
CA LYS A 62 33.49 -10.60 -23.90
C LYS A 62 33.04 -11.68 -22.92
N ALA A 63 32.24 -11.31 -21.93
CA ALA A 63 31.76 -12.19 -20.86
C ALA A 63 30.35 -12.75 -21.11
N GLU A 64 29.75 -12.50 -22.27
CA GLU A 64 28.36 -12.87 -22.58
C GLU A 64 28.08 -14.37 -22.41
N LYS A 65 29.07 -15.22 -22.68
CA LYS A 65 28.96 -16.68 -22.50
C LYS A 65 29.12 -17.15 -21.06
N GLU A 66 29.59 -16.27 -20.18
CA GLU A 66 29.91 -16.54 -18.77
C GLU A 66 28.92 -15.89 -17.82
N ILE A 67 27.99 -15.06 -18.33
CA ILE A 67 26.97 -14.36 -17.55
C ILE A 67 25.60 -14.62 -18.16
N SER A 68 24.60 -14.96 -17.34
CA SER A 68 23.19 -14.86 -17.71
C SER A 68 22.52 -13.75 -16.92
N LEU A 69 21.90 -12.81 -17.64
CA LEU A 69 20.96 -11.87 -17.06
C LEU A 69 19.61 -12.56 -16.92
N MET A 70 19.00 -12.45 -15.75
CA MET A 70 17.67 -12.99 -15.51
C MET A 70 16.85 -11.95 -14.75
N SER A 71 15.75 -11.51 -15.36
CA SER A 71 14.79 -10.62 -14.74
C SER A 71 13.98 -11.33 -13.65
N ALA A 72 13.37 -10.55 -12.77
CA ALA A 72 12.42 -11.06 -11.78
C ALA A 72 11.26 -11.84 -12.44
N GLN A 73 10.80 -11.39 -13.60
CA GLN A 73 9.75 -12.05 -14.37
C GLN A 73 10.20 -13.39 -14.96
N GLU A 74 11.38 -13.44 -15.58
CA GLU A 74 11.96 -14.68 -16.12
C GLU A 74 12.26 -15.69 -15.02
N LEU A 75 12.73 -15.24 -13.85
CA LEU A 75 12.93 -16.09 -12.69
C LEU A 75 11.61 -16.73 -12.24
N CYS A 76 10.52 -15.96 -12.17
CA CYS A 76 9.20 -16.48 -11.86
C CYS A 76 8.69 -17.51 -12.87
N GLN A 77 8.90 -17.26 -14.17
CA GLN A 77 8.53 -18.19 -15.25
C GLN A 77 9.35 -19.48 -15.19
N TRP A 78 10.65 -19.37 -14.93
CA TRP A 78 11.51 -20.53 -14.75
C TRP A 78 11.09 -21.35 -13.52
N LEU A 79 10.81 -20.71 -12.38
CA LEU A 79 10.31 -21.41 -11.20
C LEU A 79 8.98 -22.14 -11.46
N ALA A 80 8.13 -21.61 -12.33
CA ALA A 80 6.86 -22.25 -12.71
C ALA A 80 7.05 -23.46 -13.65
N SER A 81 8.14 -23.50 -14.43
CA SER A 81 8.41 -24.59 -15.36
C SER A 81 9.15 -25.77 -14.73
N VAL A 82 9.73 -25.59 -13.53
CA VAL A 82 10.46 -26.64 -12.82
C VAL A 82 9.49 -27.56 -12.07
N GLU A 83 9.53 -28.86 -12.38
CA GLU A 83 8.78 -29.88 -11.64
C GLU A 83 9.42 -30.14 -10.26
N VAL A 84 8.79 -29.64 -9.20
CA VAL A 84 9.27 -29.79 -7.82
C VAL A 84 8.54 -30.95 -7.12
N LYS A 85 9.24 -32.07 -6.93
CA LYS A 85 8.67 -33.29 -6.33
C LYS A 85 8.56 -33.25 -4.80
N ALA A 86 9.37 -32.43 -4.14
CA ALA A 86 9.41 -32.36 -2.67
C ALA A 86 8.39 -31.31 -2.15
N PRO A 87 7.38 -31.69 -1.34
CA PRO A 87 6.30 -30.77 -0.95
C PRO A 87 6.77 -29.48 -0.25
N LYS A 88 7.81 -29.57 0.60
CA LYS A 88 8.37 -28.38 1.27
C LYS A 88 9.03 -27.40 0.30
N ILE A 89 9.69 -27.93 -0.73
CA ILE A 89 10.32 -27.10 -1.76
C ILE A 89 9.24 -26.52 -2.67
N GLN A 90 8.18 -27.28 -2.96
CA GLN A 90 7.04 -26.77 -3.73
C GLN A 90 6.37 -25.59 -3.01
N PHE A 91 6.12 -25.71 -1.70
CA PHE A 91 5.58 -24.62 -0.89
C PHE A 91 6.53 -23.41 -0.89
N PHE A 92 7.83 -23.63 -0.68
CA PHE A 92 8.82 -22.55 -0.75
C PHE A 92 8.80 -21.83 -2.10
N VAL A 93 8.79 -22.58 -3.21
CA VAL A 93 8.76 -22.02 -4.57
C VAL A 93 7.50 -21.19 -4.78
N GLN A 94 6.34 -21.68 -4.35
CA GLN A 94 5.09 -20.92 -4.41
C GLN A 94 5.17 -19.61 -3.61
N GLN A 95 5.64 -19.66 -2.36
CA GLN A 95 5.80 -18.46 -1.53
C GLN A 95 6.81 -17.48 -2.13
N PHE A 96 7.89 -17.99 -2.72
CA PHE A 96 8.91 -17.17 -3.35
C PHE A 96 8.41 -16.52 -4.65
N GLN A 97 7.61 -17.22 -5.44
CA GLN A 97 6.94 -16.64 -6.62
C GLN A 97 5.95 -15.55 -6.21
N THR A 98 5.14 -15.78 -5.18
CA THR A 98 4.25 -14.75 -4.62
C THR A 98 5.06 -13.53 -4.19
N PHE A 99 6.14 -13.72 -3.43
CA PHE A 99 7.03 -12.64 -3.03
C PHE A 99 7.56 -11.83 -4.23
N ILE A 100 8.07 -12.49 -5.27
CA ILE A 100 8.58 -11.78 -6.46
C ILE A 100 7.45 -10.98 -7.12
N GLN A 101 6.26 -11.54 -7.25
CA GLN A 101 5.12 -10.86 -7.86
C GLN A 101 4.65 -9.65 -7.04
N THR A 102 4.46 -9.82 -5.73
CA THR A 102 3.82 -8.81 -4.89
C THR A 102 4.78 -7.76 -4.34
N GLU A 103 6.04 -8.11 -4.11
CA GLU A 103 7.00 -7.21 -3.46
C GLU A 103 8.05 -6.66 -4.43
N ILE A 104 8.48 -7.46 -5.42
CA ILE A 104 9.54 -7.04 -6.34
C ILE A 104 8.94 -6.38 -7.59
N LEU A 105 7.97 -7.05 -8.22
CA LEU A 105 7.31 -6.54 -9.41
C LEU A 105 6.35 -5.41 -9.04
N SER A 106 5.42 -5.58 -8.08
CA SER A 106 4.46 -4.50 -7.72
C SER A 106 5.09 -3.19 -7.26
N MET A 107 6.26 -3.21 -6.61
CA MET A 107 6.99 -1.98 -6.25
C MET A 107 7.60 -1.25 -7.47
N ASN A 108 7.89 -1.95 -8.57
CA ASN A 108 8.39 -1.35 -9.82
C ASN A 108 7.29 -1.10 -10.86
N LEU A 109 6.11 -1.69 -10.67
CA LEU A 109 4.96 -1.63 -11.58
C LEU A 109 4.25 -0.26 -11.63
N ALA A 110 4.59 0.69 -10.76
CA ALA A 110 4.06 2.05 -10.85
C ALA A 110 4.54 2.84 -12.08
N SER A 111 5.52 2.32 -12.86
CA SER A 111 6.14 3.11 -13.93
C SER A 111 6.18 2.50 -15.34
N GLN A 112 5.98 1.18 -15.55
CA GLN A 112 6.30 0.58 -16.87
C GLN A 112 5.47 -0.65 -17.34
N GLN A 113 4.24 -0.89 -16.87
CA GLN A 113 3.36 -1.81 -17.59
C GLN A 113 2.30 -1.06 -18.40
N VAL A 114 2.34 -1.27 -19.72
CA VAL A 114 1.13 -1.19 -20.54
C VAL A 114 0.19 -2.26 -20.00
N ASN A 115 -0.86 -1.84 -19.30
CA ASN A 115 -1.90 -2.74 -18.83
C ASN A 115 -2.45 -3.51 -20.06
N PRO A 116 -2.60 -4.84 -20.04
CA PRO A 116 -3.15 -5.61 -21.17
C PRO A 116 -4.52 -5.09 -21.64
N LEU A 117 -5.28 -4.47 -20.72
CA LEU A 117 -6.52 -3.76 -21.06
C LEU A 117 -6.27 -2.56 -21.99
N THR A 118 -5.15 -1.85 -21.85
CA THR A 118 -4.80 -0.70 -22.70
C THR A 118 -4.58 -1.12 -24.15
N GLU A 119 -3.92 -2.26 -24.40
CA GLU A 119 -3.77 -2.80 -25.75
C GLU A 119 -5.11 -3.24 -26.33
N GLU A 120 -6.00 -3.83 -25.53
CA GLU A 120 -7.32 -4.25 -25.97
C GLU A 120 -8.24 -3.05 -26.26
N ILE A 121 -8.24 -2.04 -25.38
CA ILE A 121 -8.96 -0.79 -25.56
C ILE A 121 -8.50 -0.08 -26.85
N ALA A 122 -7.19 -0.09 -27.13
CA ALA A 122 -6.63 0.59 -28.29
C ALA A 122 -6.98 -0.07 -29.65
N LYS A 123 -7.51 -1.30 -29.67
CA LYS A 123 -7.91 -2.00 -30.90
C LYS A 123 -9.23 -1.50 -31.49
N ASP A 124 -10.09 -0.87 -30.69
CA ASP A 124 -11.44 -0.47 -31.09
C ASP A 124 -11.72 0.99 -30.69
N SER A 125 -12.13 1.81 -31.65
CA SER A 125 -12.41 3.23 -31.42
C SER A 125 -13.57 3.48 -30.46
N ALA A 126 -14.55 2.57 -30.38
CA ALA A 126 -15.63 2.64 -29.41
C ALA A 126 -15.12 2.34 -27.99
N TYR A 127 -14.18 1.41 -27.83
CA TYR A 127 -13.54 1.13 -26.53
C TYR A 127 -12.67 2.29 -26.08
N VAL A 128 -11.87 2.89 -26.98
CA VAL A 128 -11.11 4.10 -26.67
C VAL A 128 -12.03 5.21 -26.20
N LYS A 129 -13.11 5.50 -26.95
CA LYS A 129 -14.08 6.53 -26.58
C LYS A 129 -14.68 6.25 -25.20
N THR A 130 -15.13 5.03 -24.96
CA THR A 130 -15.74 4.63 -23.69
C THR A 130 -14.77 4.78 -22.52
N ALA A 131 -13.51 4.34 -22.68
CA ALA A 131 -12.50 4.48 -21.65
C ALA A 131 -12.21 5.96 -21.33
N LEU A 132 -12.07 6.81 -22.35
CA LEU A 132 -11.88 8.25 -22.16
C LEU A 132 -13.10 8.92 -21.52
N ASP A 133 -14.32 8.53 -21.89
CA ASP A 133 -15.55 9.00 -21.25
C ASP A 133 -15.56 8.61 -19.76
N ILE A 134 -15.18 7.38 -19.41
CA ILE A 134 -15.06 6.93 -18.01
C ILE A 134 -14.00 7.75 -17.25
N MET A 135 -12.83 7.98 -17.86
CA MET A 135 -11.78 8.81 -17.24
C MET A 135 -12.25 10.25 -17.00
N ASN A 136 -13.02 10.83 -17.93
CA ASN A 136 -13.60 12.16 -17.75
C ASN A 136 -14.65 12.20 -16.62
N LEU A 137 -15.29 11.07 -16.32
CA LEU A 137 -16.28 10.93 -15.24
C LEU A 137 -15.66 10.46 -13.92
N GLN A 138 -14.33 10.33 -13.84
CA GLN A 138 -13.64 9.75 -12.68
C GLN A 138 -13.97 10.49 -11.37
N ASP A 139 -13.91 11.81 -11.36
CA ASP A 139 -14.20 12.60 -10.15
C ASP A 139 -15.67 12.45 -9.71
N GLU A 140 -16.60 12.38 -10.67
CA GLU A 140 -18.03 12.15 -10.40
C GLU A 140 -18.26 10.74 -9.83
N LEU A 141 -17.56 9.73 -10.36
CA LEU A 141 -17.62 8.37 -9.86
C LEU A 141 -17.13 8.30 -8.40
N TYR A 142 -15.97 8.89 -8.11
CA TYR A 142 -15.48 8.95 -6.72
C TYR A 142 -16.45 9.68 -5.80
N GLN A 143 -17.03 10.80 -6.25
CA GLN A 143 -18.00 11.53 -5.44
C GLN A 143 -19.24 10.68 -5.14
N LYS A 144 -19.79 9.97 -6.12
CA LYS A 144 -20.94 9.07 -5.91
C LYS A 144 -20.62 7.93 -4.93
N LEU A 145 -19.44 7.34 -5.03
CA LEU A 145 -18.99 6.31 -4.09
C LEU A 145 -18.82 6.88 -2.68
N LEU A 146 -18.22 8.07 -2.54
CA LEU A 146 -18.08 8.73 -1.25
C LEU A 146 -19.41 9.14 -0.64
N ASP A 147 -20.37 9.60 -1.44
CA ASP A 147 -21.72 9.92 -0.98
C ASP A 147 -22.42 8.66 -0.43
N LYS A 148 -22.31 7.52 -1.13
CA LYS A 148 -22.84 6.24 -0.64
C LYS A 148 -22.16 5.79 0.65
N LEU A 149 -20.83 5.89 0.74
CA LEU A 149 -20.09 5.56 1.95
C LEU A 149 -20.49 6.46 3.12
N PHE A 150 -20.68 7.74 2.85
CA PHE A 150 -21.16 8.71 3.84
C PHE A 150 -22.53 8.31 4.37
N GLU A 151 -23.49 7.99 3.49
CA GLU A 151 -24.83 7.53 3.88
C GLU A 151 -24.75 6.28 4.78
N ASP A 152 -23.96 5.27 4.39
CA ASP A 152 -23.81 4.04 5.16
C ASP A 152 -23.21 4.29 6.56
N LEU A 153 -22.20 5.16 6.65
CA LEU A 153 -21.57 5.51 7.93
C LEU A 153 -22.47 6.41 8.79
N GLU A 154 -23.24 7.30 8.17
CA GLU A 154 -24.25 8.08 8.87
C GLU A 154 -25.32 7.14 9.45
N ASP A 155 -25.88 6.22 8.67
CA ASP A 155 -26.91 5.27 9.14
C ASP A 155 -26.42 4.46 10.34
N LYS A 156 -25.18 3.95 10.28
CA LYS A 156 -24.54 3.25 11.40
C LYS A 156 -24.42 4.15 12.63
N PHE A 157 -24.01 5.40 12.46
CA PHE A 157 -23.96 6.36 13.56
C PHE A 157 -25.33 6.68 14.15
N ARG A 158 -26.36 6.84 13.30
CA ARG A 158 -27.75 7.10 13.72
C ARG A 158 -28.42 5.88 14.36
N SER A 159 -27.82 4.69 14.28
CA SER A 159 -28.31 3.53 15.06
C SER A 159 -27.85 3.53 16.53
N LEU A 160 -26.90 4.39 16.91
CA LEU A 160 -26.39 4.47 18.28
C LEU A 160 -27.36 5.22 19.20
N GLU A 161 -27.58 4.76 20.43
CA GLU A 161 -28.32 5.56 21.41
C GLU A 161 -27.62 6.91 21.70
N ASN A 162 -28.39 7.96 22.01
CA ASN A 162 -27.92 9.31 22.36
C ASN A 162 -27.19 10.07 21.22
N HIS A 163 -27.44 9.69 19.96
CA HIS A 163 -26.83 10.31 18.78
C HIS A 163 -27.47 11.66 18.37
N GLU A 164 -28.64 12.01 18.89
CA GLU A 164 -29.61 12.93 18.25
C GLU A 164 -29.05 14.34 18.06
N ASN A 165 -28.23 14.79 18.99
CA ASN A 165 -27.66 16.14 18.99
C ASN A 165 -26.31 16.23 18.28
N TRP A 166 -25.78 15.12 17.77
CA TRP A 166 -24.54 15.10 16.99
C TRP A 166 -24.81 15.42 15.53
N LYS A 167 -23.90 16.21 14.95
CA LYS A 167 -23.96 16.57 13.53
C LYS A 167 -22.98 15.70 12.73
N VAL A 168 -23.48 15.00 11.73
CA VAL A 168 -22.65 14.28 10.75
C VAL A 168 -22.51 15.16 9.51
N THR A 169 -21.29 15.33 9.00
CA THR A 169 -21.01 16.18 7.84
C THR A 169 -19.96 15.55 6.93
N LYS A 170 -20.12 15.78 5.62
CA LYS A 170 -19.10 15.50 4.60
C LYS A 170 -18.25 16.74 4.31
N GLU A 171 -16.99 16.52 3.93
CA GLU A 171 -16.11 17.58 3.43
C GLU A 171 -16.55 18.01 2.02
N THR A 172 -16.72 19.31 1.82
CA THR A 172 -17.15 19.91 0.55
C THR A 172 -16.15 20.92 0.01
N ASP A 173 -15.21 21.38 0.83
CA ASP A 173 -14.33 22.50 0.50
C ASP A 173 -13.05 22.01 -0.18
N LYS A 174 -12.73 20.72 -0.02
CA LYS A 174 -11.56 20.07 -0.62
C LYS A 174 -11.96 19.07 -1.69
N LYS A 175 -11.11 18.95 -2.71
CA LYS A 175 -11.21 17.85 -3.67
C LYS A 175 -11.02 16.50 -2.95
N PRO A 176 -11.77 15.45 -3.32
CA PRO A 176 -11.67 14.14 -2.67
C PRO A 176 -10.25 13.54 -2.62
N ASN A 177 -9.41 13.82 -3.61
CA ASN A 177 -8.04 13.31 -3.69
C ASN A 177 -6.99 14.22 -3.03
N ALA A 178 -7.39 15.28 -2.32
CA ALA A 178 -6.47 16.20 -1.68
C ALA A 178 -5.86 15.61 -0.39
N GLN A 179 -4.73 16.18 0.02
CA GLN A 179 -4.15 15.90 1.33
C GLN A 179 -5.06 16.40 2.46
N TYR A 180 -5.13 15.64 3.57
CA TYR A 180 -5.97 15.94 4.72
C TYR A 180 -7.46 16.05 4.36
N TYR A 181 -7.89 15.23 3.39
CA TYR A 181 -9.30 15.11 3.03
C TYR A 181 -10.03 14.30 4.11
N GLN A 182 -11.17 14.81 4.57
CA GLN A 182 -11.98 14.20 5.62
C GLN A 182 -13.35 13.79 5.07
N PRO A 183 -13.53 12.58 4.54
CA PRO A 183 -14.80 12.18 3.92
C PRO A 183 -16.00 12.31 4.87
N ILE A 184 -15.80 12.10 6.17
CA ILE A 184 -16.87 12.17 7.17
C ILE A 184 -16.36 12.73 8.50
N ARG A 185 -17.20 13.54 9.14
CA ARG A 185 -16.97 14.11 10.47
C ARG A 185 -18.23 13.99 11.33
N PHE A 186 -18.08 13.45 12.53
CA PHE A 186 -19.08 13.39 13.60
C PHE A 186 -18.76 14.49 14.62
N THR A 187 -19.51 15.59 14.57
CA THR A 187 -19.29 16.77 15.42
C THR A 187 -20.16 16.71 16.66
N SER A 188 -19.54 16.92 17.81
CA SER A 188 -20.20 16.92 19.12
C SER A 188 -21.28 18.02 19.23
N PRO A 189 -22.31 17.82 20.09
CA PRO A 189 -23.36 18.81 20.31
C PRO A 189 -22.84 20.18 20.76
N CYS A 190 -21.79 20.20 21.59
CA CYS A 190 -21.16 21.42 22.06
C CYS A 190 -20.21 22.07 21.04
N LYS A 191 -20.02 21.45 19.87
CA LYS A 191 -19.17 21.91 18.76
C LYS A 191 -17.71 22.17 19.15
N ASN A 192 -17.25 21.64 20.28
CA ASN A 192 -15.88 21.83 20.77
C ASN A 192 -14.93 20.73 20.30
N PHE A 193 -15.45 19.61 19.82
CA PHE A 193 -14.65 18.50 19.30
C PHE A 193 -15.43 17.68 18.25
N TYR A 194 -14.70 16.87 17.49
CA TYR A 194 -15.26 15.95 16.51
C TYR A 194 -14.42 14.68 16.37
N LEU A 195 -15.07 13.60 15.93
CA LEU A 195 -14.42 12.41 15.40
C LEU A 195 -14.47 12.49 13.87
N ALA A 196 -13.39 12.19 13.17
CA ALA A 196 -13.36 12.17 11.71
C ALA A 196 -12.56 10.99 11.17
N VAL A 197 -12.92 10.55 9.96
CA VAL A 197 -12.03 9.76 9.10
C VAL A 197 -11.27 10.74 8.22
N GLU A 198 -9.97 10.54 8.05
CA GLU A 198 -9.06 11.47 7.37
C GLU A 198 -7.96 10.73 6.60
N PHE A 199 -7.50 11.32 5.49
CA PHE A 199 -6.33 10.85 4.74
C PHE A 199 -5.15 11.80 4.90
N ASN A 200 -4.03 11.30 5.42
CA ASN A 200 -2.82 12.11 5.62
C ASN A 200 -2.12 12.46 4.30
N ASN A 201 -2.39 11.72 3.23
CA ASN A 201 -1.76 11.87 1.92
C ASN A 201 -2.82 12.02 0.81
N PRO A 202 -2.46 12.65 -0.33
CA PRO A 202 -3.31 12.67 -1.52
C PRO A 202 -3.71 11.28 -2.01
N ASN A 203 -4.73 11.22 -2.86
CA ASN A 203 -5.22 10.00 -3.51
C ASN A 203 -5.61 8.89 -2.52
N PHE A 204 -6.28 9.26 -1.42
CA PHE A 204 -6.85 8.33 -0.46
C PHE A 204 -5.82 7.39 0.19
N ARG A 205 -4.66 7.94 0.53
CA ARG A 205 -3.55 7.21 1.18
C ARG A 205 -3.36 7.66 2.62
N GLY A 206 -2.95 6.73 3.47
CA GLY A 206 -2.78 6.94 4.90
C GLY A 206 -4.10 7.35 5.58
N CYS A 207 -5.14 6.55 5.39
CA CYS A 207 -6.43 6.68 6.06
C CYS A 207 -6.28 6.39 7.56
N PHE A 208 -6.81 7.29 8.39
CA PHE A 208 -6.86 7.18 9.83
C PHE A 208 -8.16 7.77 10.35
N PHE A 209 -8.49 7.47 11.60
CA PHE A 209 -9.51 8.21 12.31
C PHE A 209 -8.90 9.03 13.45
N THR A 210 -9.51 10.16 13.76
CA THR A 210 -8.99 11.14 14.72
C THR A 210 -10.08 11.76 15.57
N LEU A 211 -9.79 11.95 16.86
CA LEU A 211 -10.57 12.74 17.80
C LEU A 211 -9.87 14.08 18.00
N SER A 212 -10.50 15.14 17.50
CA SER A 212 -9.90 16.47 17.39
C SER A 212 -10.69 17.53 18.17
N LEU A 213 -9.98 18.48 18.75
CA LEU A 213 -10.58 19.70 19.30
C LEU A 213 -10.81 20.73 18.19
N VAL A 214 -11.97 21.38 18.22
CA VAL A 214 -12.29 22.55 17.39
C VAL A 214 -11.63 23.79 17.98
N ASN A 215 -11.71 23.97 19.30
CA ASN A 215 -11.05 25.04 20.03
C ASN A 215 -10.13 24.45 21.11
N THR A 216 -8.82 24.65 20.97
CA THR A 216 -7.82 24.14 21.91
C THR A 216 -7.75 24.89 23.24
N GLU A 217 -8.41 26.05 23.34
CA GLU A 217 -8.45 26.85 24.57
C GLU A 217 -9.53 26.36 25.56
N ASN A 218 -10.40 25.44 25.14
CA ASN A 218 -11.40 24.85 26.03
C ASN A 218 -10.78 23.73 26.88
N GLU A 219 -10.07 24.13 27.94
CA GLU A 219 -9.36 23.21 28.83
C GLU A 219 -10.28 22.20 29.53
N PHE A 220 -11.52 22.58 29.87
CA PHE A 220 -12.48 21.66 30.49
C PHE A 220 -12.80 20.46 29.59
N ILE A 221 -13.15 20.72 28.32
CA ILE A 221 -13.44 19.66 27.35
C ILE A 221 -12.19 18.84 27.07
N LYS A 222 -11.04 19.49 26.92
CA LYS A 222 -9.76 18.84 26.67
C LYS A 222 -9.36 17.90 27.82
N GLU A 223 -9.48 18.32 29.07
CA GLU A 223 -9.19 17.51 30.25
C GLU A 223 -10.15 16.31 30.35
N LYS A 224 -11.45 16.54 30.15
CA LYS A 224 -12.47 15.49 30.19
C LYS A 224 -12.23 14.42 29.12
N LEU A 225 -11.93 14.83 27.88
CA LEU A 225 -11.60 13.92 26.78
C LEU A 225 -10.26 13.21 27.01
N THR A 226 -9.23 13.92 27.49
CA THR A 226 -7.92 13.33 27.79
C THR A 226 -8.05 12.26 28.87
N THR A 227 -8.73 12.56 29.97
CA THR A 227 -8.99 11.60 31.06
C THR A 227 -9.76 10.37 30.57
N PHE A 228 -10.78 10.59 29.73
CA PHE A 228 -11.54 9.53 29.10
C PHE A 228 -10.64 8.62 28.22
N LEU A 229 -9.81 9.22 27.36
CA LEU A 229 -8.90 8.49 26.48
C LEU A 229 -7.82 7.74 27.25
N GLU A 230 -7.23 8.35 28.29
CA GLU A 230 -6.24 7.69 29.14
C GLU A 230 -6.81 6.48 29.86
N LYS A 231 -8.05 6.57 30.35
CA LYS A 231 -8.74 5.44 30.97
C LYS A 231 -9.00 4.31 29.96
N LYS A 232 -9.30 4.65 28.70
CA LYS A 232 -9.67 3.68 27.67
C LYS A 232 -8.47 3.03 26.97
N TYR A 233 -7.41 3.79 26.70
CA TYR A 233 -6.29 3.39 25.87
C TYR A 233 -4.91 3.51 26.56
N GLY A 234 -4.87 4.03 27.78
CA GLY A 234 -3.62 4.30 28.50
C GLY A 234 -2.99 5.64 28.14
N LYS A 235 -1.89 5.97 28.84
CA LYS A 235 -1.15 7.22 28.67
C LYS A 235 -0.32 7.26 27.38
N ASP A 236 0.14 6.11 26.91
CA ASP A 236 0.96 5.96 25.69
C ASP A 236 0.11 5.86 24.42
N ARG A 237 -1.12 6.38 24.45
CA ARG A 237 -1.99 6.42 23.27
C ARG A 237 -1.34 7.29 22.19
N ASN A 238 -1.68 7.00 20.94
CA ASN A 238 -1.31 7.84 19.80
C ASN A 238 -1.92 9.25 19.96
N GLN A 239 -1.10 10.18 20.44
CA GLN A 239 -1.41 11.60 20.53
C GLN A 239 -0.34 12.35 19.73
N ALA A 240 -0.77 13.16 18.77
CA ALA A 240 0.18 13.91 17.92
C ALA A 240 0.46 15.31 18.47
N ASP A 241 -0.57 16.05 18.92
CA ASP A 241 -0.41 17.45 19.35
C ASP A 241 -1.60 17.98 20.19
N LYS A 242 -1.71 19.32 20.27
CA LYS A 242 -2.77 20.05 20.99
C LYS A 242 -4.14 19.99 20.30
N HIS A 243 -4.20 19.65 19.01
CA HIS A 243 -5.42 19.56 18.22
C HIS A 243 -5.93 18.12 18.12
N TRP A 244 -5.04 17.15 17.93
CA TRP A 244 -5.34 15.72 17.81
C TRP A 244 -5.14 15.00 19.13
N LEU A 245 -6.23 14.85 19.90
CA LEU A 245 -6.21 14.20 21.21
C LEU A 245 -6.00 12.67 21.11
N TYR A 246 -6.42 12.09 20.00
CA TYR A 246 -6.21 10.69 19.67
C TYR A 246 -6.32 10.46 18.17
N TRP A 247 -5.48 9.60 17.61
CA TRP A 247 -5.62 9.13 16.23
C TRP A 247 -5.15 7.69 16.06
N LYS A 248 -5.67 6.99 15.05
CA LYS A 248 -5.22 5.63 14.72
C LYS A 248 -5.36 5.39 13.22
N TYR A 249 -4.28 4.95 12.56
CA TYR A 249 -4.36 4.47 11.19
C TYR A 249 -5.26 3.24 11.12
N PHE A 250 -6.06 3.15 10.06
CA PHE A 250 -6.66 1.87 9.70
C PHE A 250 -5.56 0.88 9.29
N ASP A 251 -5.83 -0.41 9.45
CA ASP A 251 -4.91 -1.48 9.06
C ASP A 251 -5.22 -1.99 7.64
N GLY A 252 -4.22 -2.60 7.00
CA GLY A 252 -4.37 -3.22 5.66
C GLY A 252 -4.86 -2.28 4.57
N ASP A 253 -5.70 -2.80 3.67
CA ASP A 253 -6.16 -2.10 2.46
C ASP A 253 -7.13 -0.94 2.75
N VAL A 254 -7.62 -0.83 3.99
CA VAL A 254 -8.43 0.31 4.45
C VAL A 254 -7.56 1.53 4.76
N ARG A 255 -6.26 1.34 5.02
CA ARG A 255 -5.28 2.43 5.16
C ARG A 255 -5.02 3.13 3.84
N ASP A 256 -4.87 2.38 2.77
CA ASP A 256 -4.33 2.87 1.51
C ASP A 256 -5.23 2.38 0.37
N TRP A 257 -6.19 3.20 -0.03
CA TRP A 257 -7.28 2.72 -0.88
C TRP A 257 -6.80 2.43 -2.31
N THR A 258 -7.10 1.23 -2.76
CA THR A 258 -6.92 0.78 -4.15
C THR A 258 -8.29 0.56 -4.81
N ASN A 259 -8.30 0.13 -6.07
CA ASN A 259 -9.54 -0.19 -6.78
C ASN A 259 -10.37 -1.26 -6.04
N GLU A 260 -9.70 -2.20 -5.38
CA GLU A 260 -10.30 -3.24 -4.55
C GLU A 260 -10.99 -2.64 -3.31
N THR A 261 -10.40 -1.60 -2.70
CA THR A 261 -11.04 -0.88 -1.60
C THR A 261 -12.28 -0.11 -2.07
N TRP A 262 -12.18 0.59 -3.20
CA TRP A 262 -13.32 1.29 -3.80
C TRP A 262 -14.47 0.35 -4.18
N ALA A 263 -14.15 -0.86 -4.67
CA ALA A 263 -15.14 -1.86 -5.08
C ALA A 263 -15.98 -2.41 -3.91
N ARG A 264 -15.58 -2.17 -2.66
CA ARG A 264 -16.31 -2.58 -1.45
C ARG A 264 -17.36 -1.57 -0.97
N ILE A 265 -17.39 -0.37 -1.55
CA ILE A 265 -18.38 0.65 -1.21
C ILE A 265 -19.80 0.28 -1.66
N PRO A 266 -20.05 -0.17 -2.91
CA PRO A 266 -21.41 -0.44 -3.38
C PRO A 266 -22.14 -1.51 -2.55
N THR A 267 -21.40 -2.45 -1.96
CA THR A 267 -21.96 -3.53 -1.13
C THR A 267 -22.09 -3.15 0.35
N GLY A 268 -21.61 -1.97 0.76
CA GLY A 268 -21.56 -1.54 2.17
C GLY A 268 -20.39 -2.13 2.97
N GLN A 269 -19.62 -3.06 2.39
CA GLN A 269 -18.53 -3.76 3.09
C GLN A 269 -17.47 -2.78 3.63
N LEU A 270 -17.10 -1.74 2.88
CA LEU A 270 -16.12 -0.77 3.37
C LEU A 270 -16.65 0.02 4.57
N ALA A 271 -17.95 0.33 4.59
CA ALA A 271 -18.57 1.00 5.73
C ALA A 271 -18.57 0.11 6.98
N ASP A 272 -18.81 -1.20 6.82
CA ASP A 272 -18.72 -2.17 7.92
C ASP A 272 -17.31 -2.22 8.53
N GLU A 273 -16.29 -2.32 7.69
CA GLU A 273 -14.88 -2.39 8.12
C GLU A 273 -14.43 -1.10 8.83
N ILE A 274 -14.79 0.07 8.29
CA ILE A 274 -14.49 1.35 8.94
C ILE A 274 -15.25 1.45 10.27
N TRP A 275 -16.53 1.09 10.29
CA TRP A 275 -17.36 1.22 11.48
C TRP A 275 -16.91 0.29 12.60
N GLN A 276 -16.47 -0.93 12.28
CA GLN A 276 -15.96 -1.89 13.27
C GLN A 276 -14.84 -1.29 14.14
N GLU A 277 -13.97 -0.46 13.54
CA GLU A 277 -12.90 0.24 14.27
C GLU A 277 -13.42 1.47 15.04
N LEU A 278 -14.42 2.18 14.50
CA LEU A 278 -14.95 3.41 15.09
C LEU A 278 -15.95 3.15 16.24
N GLU A 279 -16.80 2.14 16.11
CA GLU A 279 -18.01 1.92 16.90
C GLU A 279 -17.76 2.04 18.41
N THR A 280 -16.70 1.39 18.88
CA THR A 280 -16.35 1.35 20.31
C THR A 280 -15.97 2.73 20.87
N LEU A 281 -15.32 3.58 20.07
CA LEU A 281 -14.99 4.94 20.46
C LEU A 281 -16.22 5.84 20.34
N THR A 282 -16.93 5.75 19.22
CA THR A 282 -18.09 6.58 18.92
C THR A 282 -19.21 6.38 19.94
N THR A 283 -19.54 5.12 20.27
CA THR A 283 -20.52 4.76 21.32
C THR A 283 -20.14 5.33 22.67
N ALA A 284 -18.85 5.34 23.02
CA ALA A 284 -18.41 5.90 24.28
C ALA A 284 -18.47 7.44 24.28
N LEU A 285 -18.19 8.09 23.15
CA LEU A 285 -18.23 9.56 23.03
C LEU A 285 -19.65 10.12 23.06
N VAL A 286 -20.62 9.47 22.40
CA VAL A 286 -22.03 9.92 22.44
C VAL A 286 -22.59 9.87 23.87
N ASN A 287 -22.13 8.92 24.68
CA ASN A 287 -22.51 8.76 26.08
C ASN A 287 -21.71 9.63 27.07
N LEU A 288 -20.57 10.19 26.67
CA LEU A 288 -19.70 11.01 27.54
C LEU A 288 -20.34 12.36 27.92
N ASN A 289 -21.33 12.80 27.13
CA ASN A 289 -22.05 14.08 27.16
C ASN A 289 -21.25 15.22 27.84
N PRO A 290 -20.14 15.67 27.21
CA PRO A 290 -19.30 16.72 27.77
C PRO A 290 -19.92 18.09 27.48
N THR A 291 -20.89 18.48 28.30
CA THR A 291 -21.30 19.88 28.44
C THR A 291 -20.33 20.61 29.37
N PRO A 292 -19.87 21.82 29.00
CA PRO A 292 -19.20 22.74 29.93
C PRO A 292 -20.02 23.00 31.20
#